data_AF-A0A3D4NKX6-F1
#
_entry.id   AF-A0A3D4NKX6-F1
#
_cell.length_a   1.000
_cell.length_b   1.000
_cell.length_c   1.000
_cell.angle_alpha   90.00
_cell.angle_beta   90.00
_cell.angle_gamma   90.00
#
_symmetry.space_group_name_H-M   'P 1'
#
loop_
_entity.id
_entity.type
_entity.pdbx_description
1 polymer ?
#
loop_
_entity_poly.entity_id
_entity_poly.type
_entity_poly.pdbx_seq_one_letter_code
_entity_poly.pdbx_strand_id
1 'polypeptide(L)'
;MRKPQLVLVIALAGGLAACGETSSLQVMDGTGPSPKLPEPNKTLIPTVNIAPAIGWPDGAKPTAATGTQVAAFAEGLDHPRWLYVLPNGDVLV
;
A
#
# COMPACT_ATOMS: atom_id res chain seq x y z
N MET A 1 -48.02 2.66 -11.50
CA MET A 1 -46.79 3.46 -11.73
C MET A 1 -45.55 2.98 -10.94
N ARG A 2 -45.64 2.00 -10.01
CA ARG A 2 -44.50 1.56 -9.17
C ARG A 2 -43.56 0.50 -9.80
N LYS A 3 -44.00 -0.20 -10.86
CA LYS A 3 -43.22 -1.25 -11.54
C LYS A 3 -41.88 -0.76 -12.15
N PRO A 4 -41.82 0.37 -12.88
CA PRO A 4 -40.55 0.86 -13.42
C PRO A 4 -39.57 1.33 -12.33
N GLN A 5 -40.09 1.86 -11.21
CA GLN A 5 -39.27 2.28 -10.07
C GLN A 5 -38.63 1.07 -9.36
N LEU A 6 -39.35 -0.05 -9.24
CA LEU A 6 -38.82 -1.27 -8.62
C LEU A 6 -37.69 -1.89 -9.47
N VAL A 7 -37.86 -1.90 -10.80
CA VAL A 7 -36.83 -2.38 -11.74
C VAL A 7 -35.58 -1.50 -11.68
N LEU A 8 -35.76 -0.18 -11.60
CA LEU A 8 -34.65 0.76 -11.48
C LEU A 8 -33.85 0.56 -10.19
N VAL A 9 -34.54 0.35 -9.06
CA VAL A 9 -33.88 0.11 -7.76
C VAL A 9 -33.09 -1.20 -7.76
N ILE A 10 -33.65 -2.26 -8.35
CA ILE A 10 -32.96 -3.56 -8.45
C ILE A 10 -31.72 -3.45 -9.36
N ALA A 11 -31.86 -2.79 -10.51
CA ALA A 11 -30.74 -2.58 -11.43
C ALA A 11 -29.61 -1.77 -10.78
N LEU A 12 -29.96 -0.72 -10.03
CA LEU A 12 -28.99 0.12 -9.32
C LEU A 12 -28.28 -0.67 -8.21
N ALA A 13 -29.02 -1.42 -7.39
CA ALA A 13 -28.46 -2.24 -6.32
C ALA A 13 -27.54 -3.36 -6.86
N GLY A 14 -27.93 -4.00 -7.97
CA GLY A 14 -27.10 -5.01 -8.64
C GLY A 14 -25.79 -4.43 -9.21
N GLY A 15 -25.84 -3.22 -9.77
CA GLY A 15 -24.66 -2.51 -10.25
C GLY A 15 -23.65 -2.20 -9.13
N LEU A 16 -24.11 -1.77 -7.96
CA LEU A 16 -23.22 -1.45 -6.83
C LEU A 16 -22.53 -2.70 -6.25
N ALA A 17 -23.22 -3.85 -6.20
CA ALA A 17 -22.65 -5.09 -5.67
C ALA A 17 -21.58 -5.70 -6.58
N ALA A 18 -21.63 -5.45 -7.89
CA ALA A 18 -20.72 -6.02 -8.88
C ALA A 18 -19.35 -5.33 -8.97
N CYS A 19 -19.19 -4.14 -8.37
CA CYS A 19 -17.94 -3.38 -8.39
C CYS A 19 -17.01 -3.65 -7.20
N GLY A 20 -17.42 -4.51 -6.24
CA GLY A 20 -16.60 -4.87 -5.08
C GLY A 20 -15.73 -6.08 -5.35
N GLU A 21 -14.43 -5.97 -5.11
CA GLU A 21 -13.47 -7.08 -5.24
C GLU A 21 -13.09 -7.63 -3.85
N THR A 22 -12.99 -8.95 -3.72
CA THR A 22 -12.63 -9.65 -2.48
C THR A 22 -11.51 -10.66 -2.70
N SER A 23 -10.73 -10.95 -1.67
CA SER A 23 -9.65 -11.93 -1.76
C SER A 23 -10.22 -13.33 -1.98
N SER A 24 -9.67 -14.06 -2.94
CA SER A 24 -9.97 -15.48 -3.19
C SER A 24 -9.18 -16.43 -2.30
N LEU A 25 -8.13 -15.94 -1.62
CA LEU A 25 -7.27 -16.69 -0.72
C LEU A 25 -7.40 -16.20 0.72
N GLN A 26 -7.21 -17.10 1.68
CA GLN A 26 -7.13 -16.74 3.09
C GLN A 26 -5.73 -16.19 3.41
N VAL A 27 -5.62 -15.39 4.48
CA VAL A 27 -4.32 -14.83 4.93
C VAL A 27 -3.28 -15.93 5.17
N MET A 28 -3.71 -17.09 5.67
CA MET A 28 -2.83 -18.22 5.92
C MET A 28 -2.23 -18.81 4.63
N ASP A 29 -2.94 -18.76 3.50
CA ASP A 29 -2.43 -19.26 2.22
C ASP A 29 -1.23 -18.44 1.72
N GLY A 30 -1.17 -17.15 2.08
CA GLY A 30 -0.08 -16.23 1.74
C GLY A 30 1.04 -16.15 2.78
N THR A 31 1.04 -17.01 3.81
CA THR A 31 1.99 -16.95 4.93
C THR A 31 2.86 -18.21 4.99
N GLY A 32 4.15 -18.06 5.32
CA GLY A 32 5.07 -19.19 5.57
C GLY A 32 6.13 -19.39 4.47
N PRO A 33 6.88 -20.50 4.50
CA PRO A 33 8.05 -20.71 3.63
C PRO A 33 7.71 -20.91 2.14
N SER A 34 6.48 -21.34 1.84
CA SER A 34 6.02 -21.61 0.47
C SER A 34 4.59 -21.06 0.29
N PRO A 35 4.42 -19.73 0.29
CA PRO A 35 3.12 -19.09 0.19
C PRO A 35 2.52 -19.29 -1.20
N LYS A 36 1.19 -19.43 -1.27
CA LYS A 36 0.46 -19.45 -2.53
C LYS A 36 0.25 -18.02 -3.00
N LEU A 37 0.78 -17.70 -4.18
CA LEU A 37 0.58 -16.41 -4.82
C LEU A 37 -0.65 -16.48 -5.75
N PRO A 38 -1.59 -15.52 -5.66
CA PRO A 38 -2.67 -15.43 -6.64
C PRO A 38 -2.11 -15.02 -8.01
N GLU A 39 -2.77 -15.47 -9.08
CA GLU A 39 -2.43 -15.01 -10.42
C GLU A 39 -2.78 -13.52 -10.60
N PRO A 40 -2.06 -12.78 -11.46
CA PRO A 40 -2.38 -11.38 -11.73
C PRO A 40 -3.81 -11.21 -12.27
N ASN A 41 -4.64 -10.41 -11.60
CA ASN A 41 -5.98 -10.05 -12.07
C ASN A 41 -5.95 -8.69 -12.78
N LYS A 42 -6.29 -8.66 -14.08
CA LYS A 42 -6.32 -7.43 -14.88
C LYS A 42 -7.76 -6.96 -15.06
N THR A 43 -8.14 -5.88 -14.37
CA THR A 43 -9.45 -5.25 -14.50
C THR A 43 -9.35 -3.91 -15.24
N LEU A 44 -10.48 -3.41 -15.77
CA LEU A 44 -10.53 -2.10 -16.43
C LEU A 44 -10.24 -0.94 -15.45
N ILE A 45 -10.69 -1.09 -14.19
CA ILE A 45 -10.42 -0.16 -13.09
C ILE A 45 -9.79 -0.99 -11.97
N PRO A 46 -8.50 -0.79 -11.64
CA PRO A 46 -7.82 -1.58 -10.63
C PRO A 46 -8.29 -1.21 -9.22
N THR A 47 -8.50 -2.23 -8.39
CA THR A 47 -8.67 -2.06 -6.94
C THR A 47 -7.30 -1.91 -6.30
N VAL A 48 -7.01 -0.77 -5.67
CA VAL A 48 -5.72 -0.53 -5.00
C VAL A 48 -5.95 -0.26 -3.52
N ASN A 49 -5.32 -1.06 -2.65
CA ASN A 49 -5.27 -0.80 -1.21
C ASN A 49 -3.88 -0.26 -0.86
N ILE A 50 -3.76 1.06 -0.76
CA ILE A 50 -2.49 1.71 -0.38
C ILE A 50 -2.41 1.88 1.13
N ALA A 51 -1.21 1.71 1.68
CA ALA A 51 -0.90 2.22 3.01
C ALA A 51 -0.60 3.73 2.90
N PRO A 52 -1.36 4.63 3.58
CA PRO A 52 -1.03 6.04 3.60
C PRO A 52 0.36 6.26 4.19
N ALA A 53 1.20 7.05 3.52
CA ALA A 53 2.50 7.42 4.04
C ALA A 53 2.31 8.39 5.22
N ILE A 54 2.77 8.00 6.40
CA ILE A 54 2.81 8.87 7.58
C ILE A 54 4.26 9.26 7.83
N GLY A 55 4.57 10.54 7.68
CA GLY A 55 5.88 11.10 8.00
C GLY A 55 6.15 11.11 9.51
N TRP A 56 7.41 11.36 9.86
CA TRP A 56 7.79 11.62 11.25
C TRP A 56 7.42 13.06 11.63
N PRO A 57 7.00 13.33 12.89
CA PRO A 57 6.92 14.70 13.40
C PRO A 57 8.29 15.40 13.37
N ASP A 58 8.27 16.73 13.35
CA ASP A 58 9.50 17.53 13.33
C ASP A 58 10.45 17.15 14.48
N GLY A 59 11.71 16.86 14.14
CA GLY A 59 12.75 16.47 15.10
C GLY A 59 12.59 15.08 15.72
N ALA A 60 11.57 14.30 15.33
CA ALA A 60 11.39 12.95 15.83
C ALA A 60 12.45 12.00 15.25
N LYS A 61 12.91 11.06 16.07
CA LYS A 61 13.93 10.06 15.70
C LYS A 61 13.70 8.74 16.45
N PRO A 62 14.06 7.59 15.88
CA PRO A 62 13.94 6.31 16.56
C PRO A 62 14.91 6.21 17.75
N THR A 63 14.60 5.30 18.67
CA THR A 63 15.50 4.94 19.77
C THR A 63 16.74 4.25 19.20
N ALA A 64 17.91 4.81 19.51
CA ALA A 64 19.19 4.23 19.14
C ALA A 64 19.47 2.94 19.93
N ALA A 65 20.22 2.02 19.32
CA ALA A 65 20.77 0.87 20.05
C ALA A 65 21.81 1.33 21.08
N THR A 66 22.02 0.55 22.15
CA THR A 66 23.00 0.87 23.20
C THR A 66 24.39 1.12 22.62
N GLY A 67 25.02 2.24 22.99
CA GLY A 67 26.33 2.64 22.48
C GLY A 67 26.31 3.31 21.10
N THR A 68 25.14 3.56 20.52
CA THR A 68 24.99 4.23 19.22
C THR A 68 24.16 5.52 19.33
N GLN A 69 24.18 6.34 18.29
CA GLN A 69 23.37 7.56 18.16
C GLN A 69 22.65 7.57 16.81
N VAL A 70 21.42 8.08 16.80
CA VAL A 70 20.67 8.37 15.57
C VAL A 70 20.64 9.89 15.35
N ALA A 71 21.00 10.31 14.14
CA ALA A 71 20.93 11.68 13.64
C ALA A 71 20.35 11.67 12.22
N ALA A 72 19.62 12.73 11.84
CA ALA A 72 19.14 12.88 10.47
C ALA A 72 20.34 13.13 9.53
N PHE A 73 20.38 12.39 8.43
CA PHE A 73 21.41 12.56 7.40
C PHE A 73 20.99 13.63 6.38
N ALA A 74 19.74 13.56 5.91
CA ALA A 74 19.10 14.51 5.01
C ALA A 74 17.58 14.50 5.25
N GLU A 75 16.90 15.56 4.84
CA GLU A 75 15.44 15.75 4.95
C GLU A 75 14.87 16.22 3.60
N GLY A 76 13.55 16.12 3.41
CA GLY A 76 12.88 16.60 2.19
C GLY A 76 13.05 15.71 0.97
N LEU A 77 13.29 14.41 1.17
CA LEU A 77 13.45 13.43 0.10
C LEU A 77 12.10 12.78 -0.28
N ASP A 78 11.83 12.67 -1.57
CA ASP A 78 10.60 12.06 -2.08
C ASP A 78 10.72 10.54 -2.24
N HIS A 79 10.27 9.79 -1.23
CA HIS A 79 10.28 8.33 -1.21
C HIS A 79 11.65 7.70 -1.59
N PRO A 80 12.76 8.11 -0.95
CA PRO A 80 14.08 7.54 -1.23
C PRO A 80 14.08 6.05 -0.90
N ARG A 81 14.68 5.23 -1.76
CA ARG A 81 14.79 3.77 -1.52
C ARG A 81 16.22 3.29 -1.41
N TRP A 82 17.13 3.87 -2.19
CA TRP A 82 18.47 3.34 -2.39
C TRP A 82 19.49 4.40 -1.98
N LEU A 83 20.58 3.96 -1.36
CA LEU A 83 21.69 4.82 -0.97
C LEU A 83 22.97 4.25 -1.57
N TYR A 84 23.81 5.09 -2.17
CA TYR A 84 25.09 4.68 -2.73
C TYR A 84 26.20 5.66 -2.36
N VAL A 85 27.24 5.16 -1.69
CA VAL A 85 28.39 5.98 -1.27
C VAL A 85 29.48 5.92 -2.35
N LEU A 86 29.88 7.08 -2.84
CA LEU A 86 30.94 7.25 -3.83
C LEU A 86 32.33 7.22 -3.17
N PRO A 87 33.41 6.90 -3.92
CA PRO A 87 34.77 6.87 -3.38
C PRO A 87 35.29 8.19 -2.79
N ASN A 88 34.70 9.32 -3.20
CA ASN A 88 35.00 10.65 -2.67
C ASN A 88 34.22 10.99 -1.38
N GLY A 89 33.31 10.11 -0.93
CA GLY A 89 32.51 10.29 0.27
C GLY A 89 31.11 10.85 0.05
N ASP A 90 30.75 11.26 -1.17
CA ASP A 90 29.40 11.71 -1.49
C ASP A 90 28.39 10.55 -1.45
N VAL A 91 27.13 10.86 -1.15
CA VAL A 91 26.05 9.86 -1.10
C VAL A 91 24.98 10.22 -2.12
N LEU A 92 24.70 9.27 -3.03
CA LEU A 92 23.54 9.31 -3.92
C LEU A 92 22.33 8.74 -3.19
N VAL A 93 21.23 9.47 -3.22
CA VAL A 93 19.98 9.17 -2.53
C VAL A 93 18.82 9.20 -3.52
#